data_AF-A0A7Y9E050-F1
#
_entry.id   AF-A0A7Y9E050-F1
#
_cell.length_a   1.000
_cell.length_b   1.000
_cell.length_c   1.000
_cell.angle_alpha   90.00
_cell.angle_beta   90.00
_cell.angle_gamma   90.00
#
_symmetry.space_group_name_H-M   'P 1'
#
loop_
_entity.id
_entity.type
_entity.pdbx_description
1 polymer ?
#
loop_
_entity_poly.entity_id
_entity_poly.type
_entity_poly.pdbx_seq_one_letter_code
_entity_poly.pdbx_strand_id
1 'polypeptide(L)'
;MRRLVVLAAVLLGVLAGCGGTDNPASIPSGQSSEAAAPGVENRSPDAARNKLRLALADPCYTSSDPRAVWPRCGRWVEETASTARTAANALPDDPAVTAAAAQVGAARDSYVARGCPATAPGGTVDVGACVGGLVTARTAVDALSRALGSAP
;
A
#
# COMPACT_ATOMS: atom_id res chain seq x y z
N MET A 1 -50.76 32.59 -19.03
CA MET A 1 -51.03 31.37 -18.25
C MET A 1 -50.45 31.56 -16.85
N ARG A 2 -51.24 31.27 -15.81
CA ARG A 2 -51.00 31.56 -14.39
C ARG A 2 -50.09 30.53 -13.71
N ARG A 3 -49.52 30.97 -12.58
CA ARG A 3 -48.87 30.28 -11.43
C ARG A 3 -47.33 30.35 -11.46
N LEU A 4 -46.68 31.32 -10.80
CA LEU A 4 -46.47 31.57 -9.34
C LEU A 4 -45.60 30.50 -8.63
N VAL A 5 -44.46 30.98 -8.12
CA VAL A 5 -43.83 30.66 -6.80
C VAL A 5 -43.10 29.32 -6.78
N VAL A 6 -41.79 29.23 -6.50
CA VAL A 6 -41.13 29.62 -5.23
C VAL A 6 -39.71 30.17 -5.48
N LEU A 7 -39.50 31.43 -5.06
CA LEU A 7 -38.21 31.97 -4.61
C LEU A 7 -37.74 31.21 -3.36
N ALA A 8 -36.44 30.98 -3.20
CA ALA A 8 -35.69 31.65 -2.14
C ALA A 8 -34.26 31.11 -2.02
N ALA A 9 -33.31 32.00 -2.31
CA ALA A 9 -32.03 32.06 -1.65
C ALA A 9 -32.22 32.27 -0.14
N VAL A 10 -31.42 31.61 0.70
CA VAL A 10 -30.90 32.07 2.01
C VAL A 10 -29.74 31.13 2.33
N LEU A 11 -28.48 31.54 2.13
CA LEU A 11 -27.61 32.18 3.14
C LEU A 11 -27.38 31.33 4.39
N LEU A 12 -26.10 30.98 4.59
CA LEU A 12 -25.37 31.11 5.84
C LEU A 12 -26.15 30.91 7.16
N GLY A 13 -25.80 29.83 7.86
CA GLY A 13 -25.73 29.82 9.32
C GLY A 13 -26.54 28.72 10.00
N VAL A 14 -25.85 27.70 10.50
CA VAL A 14 -26.00 27.22 11.89
C VAL A 14 -24.62 26.68 12.34
N LEU A 15 -23.69 27.57 12.71
CA LEU A 15 -23.31 27.69 14.11
C LEU A 15 -24.52 27.83 15.05
N ALA A 16 -24.37 27.18 16.21
CA ALA A 16 -25.13 27.31 17.45
C ALA A 16 -26.39 26.44 17.62
N GLY A 17 -26.20 25.38 18.41
CA GLY A 17 -27.03 25.10 19.58
C GLY A 17 -26.28 24.10 20.45
N CYS A 18 -26.04 24.30 21.75
CA CYS A 18 -26.35 25.37 22.68
C CYS A 18 -25.35 25.22 23.85
N GLY A 19 -24.89 26.34 24.41
CA GLY A 19 -24.33 26.33 25.77
C GLY A 19 -25.45 26.17 26.80
N GLY A 20 -25.12 25.54 27.94
CA GLY A 20 -25.99 25.48 29.12
C GLY A 20 -25.89 24.17 29.88
N THR A 21 -24.98 24.15 30.87
CA THR A 21 -24.99 23.36 32.11
C THR A 21 -26.10 22.31 32.30
N ASP A 22 -25.71 21.03 32.25
CA ASP A 22 -26.02 20.00 33.26
C ASP A 22 -25.17 18.73 32.95
N ASN A 23 -24.18 18.45 33.80
CA ASN A 23 -23.47 17.16 33.86
C ASN A 23 -24.33 16.17 34.69
N PRO A 24 -24.15 14.82 34.66
CA PRO A 24 -23.12 14.03 33.98
C PRO A 24 -23.61 12.73 33.31
N ALA A 25 -23.05 12.39 32.15
CA ALA A 25 -22.90 11.00 31.75
C ALA A 25 -21.49 10.85 31.16
N SER A 26 -20.56 10.52 32.05
CA SER A 26 -19.16 10.28 31.77
C SER A 26 -19.02 9.28 30.62
N ILE A 27 -18.66 9.76 29.43
CA ILE A 27 -18.05 8.90 28.42
C ILE A 27 -16.58 8.79 28.82
N PRO A 28 -16.07 7.61 29.19
CA PRO A 28 -14.69 7.45 29.59
C PRO A 28 -13.78 7.85 28.43
N SER A 29 -12.95 8.87 28.66
CA SER A 29 -11.83 9.24 27.82
C SER A 29 -10.91 8.03 27.65
N GLY A 30 -10.95 7.38 26.49
CA GLY A 30 -10.02 6.27 26.24
C GLY A 30 -10.21 5.41 25.00
N GLN A 31 -11.16 5.68 24.10
CA GLN A 31 -11.40 4.76 22.97
C GLN A 31 -11.69 5.43 21.63
N SER A 32 -11.01 6.54 21.34
CA SER A 32 -10.93 7.06 19.97
C SER A 32 -9.56 7.68 19.74
N SER A 33 -8.53 6.84 19.80
CA SER A 33 -7.23 7.20 19.26
C SER A 33 -7.36 7.27 17.74
N GLU A 34 -7.49 8.52 17.28
CA GLU A 34 -6.79 9.10 16.13
C GLU A 34 -6.74 8.27 14.84
N ALA A 35 -7.35 8.83 13.80
CA ALA A 35 -6.87 8.63 12.44
C ALA A 35 -5.34 8.80 12.44
N ALA A 36 -4.62 7.74 12.09
CA ALA A 36 -3.16 7.70 12.15
C ALA A 36 -2.56 8.94 11.48
N ALA A 37 -1.82 9.73 12.26
CA ALA A 37 -1.09 10.88 11.76
C ALA A 37 -0.14 10.42 10.62
N PRO A 38 -0.12 11.11 9.47
CA PRO A 38 0.84 10.80 8.41
C PRO A 38 2.26 11.01 8.94
N GLY A 39 3.00 9.91 9.12
CA GLY A 39 4.37 9.91 9.68
C GLY A 39 4.65 8.80 10.68
N VAL A 40 3.62 8.17 11.26
CA VAL A 40 3.80 6.96 12.07
C VAL A 40 3.75 5.76 11.13
N GLU A 41 4.88 5.45 10.50
CA GLU A 41 5.01 4.23 9.72
C GLU A 41 4.71 3.04 10.64
N ASN A 42 3.68 2.27 10.30
CA ASN A 42 3.19 1.20 11.16
C ASN A 42 4.25 0.09 11.25
N ARG A 43 5.12 0.15 12.26
CA ARG A 43 6.25 -0.79 12.50
C ARG A 43 5.80 -2.16 13.02
N SER A 44 4.54 -2.53 12.81
CA SER A 44 4.04 -3.83 13.22
C SER A 44 4.49 -4.89 12.20
N PRO A 45 5.20 -5.95 12.63
CA PRO A 45 5.53 -7.08 11.75
C PRO A 45 4.26 -7.78 11.23
N ASP A 46 3.18 -7.78 12.00
CA ASP A 46 1.89 -8.34 11.56
C ASP A 46 1.25 -7.54 10.43
N ALA A 47 1.40 -6.21 10.44
CA ALA A 47 0.96 -5.37 9.34
C ALA A 47 1.72 -5.72 8.05
N ALA A 48 3.03 -5.95 8.13
CA ALA A 48 3.84 -6.39 6.99
C ALA A 48 3.41 -7.79 6.49
N ARG A 49 3.20 -8.75 7.41
CA ARG A 49 2.70 -10.10 7.09
C ARG A 49 1.33 -10.05 6.39
N ASN A 50 0.40 -9.23 6.88
CA ASN A 50 -0.93 -9.13 6.29
C ASN A 50 -0.91 -8.46 4.90
N LYS A 51 -0.10 -7.41 4.71
CA LYS A 51 0.10 -6.80 3.38
C LYS A 51 0.73 -7.81 2.41
N LEU A 52 1.74 -8.54 2.85
CA LEU A 52 2.40 -9.54 2.02
C LEU A 52 1.44 -10.65 1.60
N ARG A 53 0.58 -11.13 2.52
CA ARG A 53 -0.47 -12.11 2.20
C ARG A 53 -1.37 -11.66 1.05
N LEU A 54 -1.71 -10.37 0.97
CA LEU A 54 -2.50 -9.84 -0.16
C LEU A 54 -1.69 -9.84 -1.45
N ALA A 55 -0.41 -9.45 -1.40
CA ALA A 55 0.47 -9.48 -2.57
C ALA A 55 0.69 -10.91 -3.11
N LEU A 56 0.73 -11.92 -2.23
CA LEU A 56 0.84 -13.34 -2.59
C LEU A 56 -0.45 -13.92 -3.18
N ALA A 57 -1.59 -13.26 -3.02
CA ALA A 57 -2.84 -13.64 -3.66
C ALA A 57 -3.05 -12.96 -5.03
N ASP A 58 -2.23 -11.97 -5.37
CA ASP A 58 -2.38 -11.18 -6.60
C ASP A 58 -2.04 -12.01 -7.85
N PRO A 59 -2.78 -11.89 -8.97
CA PRO A 59 -2.44 -12.52 -10.25
C PRO A 59 -1.03 -12.21 -10.76
N CYS A 60 -0.48 -11.05 -10.39
CA CYS A 60 0.88 -10.66 -10.68
C CYS A 60 1.93 -11.49 -9.96
N TYR A 61 1.55 -12.20 -8.90
CA TYR A 61 2.36 -13.23 -8.25
C TYR A 61 1.95 -14.64 -8.71
N THR A 62 0.65 -14.97 -8.68
CA THR A 62 0.14 -16.34 -8.84
C THR A 62 0.09 -16.86 -10.27
N SER A 63 0.07 -15.99 -11.30
CA SER A 63 0.00 -16.44 -12.70
C SER A 63 1.23 -17.24 -13.10
N SER A 64 1.02 -18.45 -13.64
CA SER A 64 2.08 -19.27 -14.23
C SER A 64 2.68 -18.67 -15.51
N ASP A 65 1.95 -17.79 -16.18
CA ASP A 65 2.44 -17.01 -17.33
C ASP A 65 2.64 -15.53 -16.92
N PRO A 66 3.88 -15.11 -16.60
CA PRO A 66 4.18 -13.71 -16.26
C PRO A 66 4.04 -12.77 -17.46
N ARG A 67 4.16 -13.26 -18.70
CA ARG A 67 3.99 -12.43 -19.91
C ARG A 67 2.52 -12.07 -20.13
N ALA A 68 1.59 -12.93 -19.75
CA ALA A 68 0.14 -12.68 -19.85
C ALA A 68 -0.37 -11.61 -18.86
N VAL A 69 0.37 -11.33 -17.79
CA VAL A 69 -0.04 -10.37 -16.76
C VAL A 69 0.75 -9.06 -16.81
N TRP A 70 1.96 -9.07 -17.36
CA TRP A 70 2.68 -7.84 -17.70
C TRP A 70 1.94 -7.07 -18.83
N PRO A 71 1.88 -5.72 -18.84
CA PRO A 71 2.58 -4.73 -18.00
C PRO A 71 1.82 -4.27 -16.74
N ARG A 72 0.62 -4.80 -16.45
CA ARG A 72 -0.23 -4.29 -15.35
C ARG A 72 0.38 -4.45 -13.95
N CYS A 73 1.42 -5.29 -13.84
CA CYS A 73 2.06 -5.66 -12.58
C CYS A 73 3.06 -4.63 -12.04
N GLY A 74 3.27 -3.49 -12.70
CA GLY A 74 4.17 -2.46 -12.17
C GLY A 74 3.75 -1.97 -10.78
N ARG A 75 2.45 -1.80 -10.53
CA ARG A 75 1.95 -1.44 -9.19
C ARG A 75 2.29 -2.52 -8.16
N TRP A 76 2.10 -3.79 -8.48
CA TRP A 76 2.41 -4.90 -7.58
C TRP A 76 3.90 -4.91 -7.17
N VAL A 77 4.83 -4.62 -8.11
CA VAL A 77 6.26 -4.50 -7.80
C VAL A 77 6.55 -3.38 -6.80
N GLU A 78 5.91 -2.21 -6.95
CA GLU A 78 6.10 -1.09 -6.02
C GLU A 78 5.50 -1.35 -4.63
N GLU A 79 4.30 -1.93 -4.58
CA GLU A 79 3.62 -2.24 -3.31
C GLU A 79 4.35 -3.34 -2.52
N THR A 80 4.93 -4.32 -3.21
CA THR A 80 5.76 -5.36 -2.56
C THR A 80 7.07 -4.79 -2.05
N ALA A 81 7.72 -3.88 -2.78
CA ALA A 81 8.88 -3.15 -2.27
C ALA A 81 8.54 -2.27 -1.07
N SER A 82 7.37 -1.62 -1.06
CA SER A 82 6.91 -0.88 0.12
C SER A 82 6.65 -1.79 1.31
N THR A 83 6.05 -2.96 1.08
CA THR A 83 5.81 -3.97 2.12
C THR A 83 7.12 -4.50 2.70
N ALA A 84 8.11 -4.74 1.85
CA ALA A 84 9.46 -5.14 2.24
C ALA A 84 10.14 -4.09 3.14
N ARG A 85 10.02 -2.80 2.80
CA ARG A 85 10.52 -1.71 3.67
C ARG A 85 9.81 -1.69 5.01
N THR A 86 8.48 -1.85 5.04
CA THR A 86 7.73 -1.97 6.30
C THR A 86 8.21 -3.16 7.13
N ALA A 87 8.48 -4.32 6.51
CA ALA A 87 9.01 -5.50 7.19
C ALA A 87 10.39 -5.23 7.82
N ALA A 88 11.32 -4.67 7.06
CA ALA A 88 12.66 -4.32 7.55
C ALA A 88 12.62 -3.25 8.67
N ASN A 89 11.70 -2.28 8.57
CA ASN A 89 11.51 -1.26 9.60
C ASN A 89 10.88 -1.83 10.88
N ALA A 90 10.05 -2.87 10.76
CA ALA A 90 9.42 -3.55 11.90
C ALA A 90 10.36 -4.54 12.60
N LEU A 91 11.27 -5.17 11.84
CA LEU A 91 12.20 -6.19 12.31
C LEU A 91 13.65 -5.84 11.90
N PRO A 92 14.19 -4.70 12.39
CA PRO A 92 15.49 -4.20 11.93
C PRO A 92 16.66 -5.11 12.38
N ASP A 93 16.49 -5.86 13.46
CA ASP A 93 17.51 -6.75 14.01
C ASP A 93 17.42 -8.19 13.47
N ASP A 94 16.42 -8.50 12.63
CA ASP A 94 16.30 -9.80 11.97
C ASP A 94 17.10 -9.80 10.65
N PRO A 95 18.25 -10.51 10.58
CA PRO A 95 19.10 -10.49 9.40
C PRO A 95 18.45 -11.16 8.18
N ALA A 96 17.55 -12.13 8.39
CA ALA A 96 16.88 -12.80 7.29
C ALA A 96 15.82 -11.89 6.66
N VAL A 97 15.04 -11.18 7.48
CA VAL A 97 14.03 -10.23 7.00
C VAL A 97 14.70 -9.04 6.32
N THR A 98 15.74 -8.46 6.92
CA THR A 98 16.45 -7.31 6.32
C THR A 98 17.13 -7.67 5.00
N ALA A 99 17.77 -8.84 4.90
CA ALA A 99 18.37 -9.32 3.65
C ALA A 99 17.31 -9.58 2.56
N ALA A 100 16.21 -10.25 2.91
CA ALA A 100 15.13 -10.51 1.95
C ALA A 100 14.45 -9.21 1.50
N ALA A 101 14.25 -8.25 2.41
CA ALA A 101 13.70 -6.94 2.06
C ALA A 101 14.61 -6.17 1.10
N ALA A 102 15.94 -6.23 1.29
CA ALA A 102 16.91 -5.65 0.37
C ALA A 102 16.85 -6.30 -1.02
N GLN A 103 16.64 -7.63 -1.10
CA GLN A 103 16.44 -8.32 -2.38
C GLN A 103 15.18 -7.82 -3.12
N VAL A 104 14.07 -7.60 -2.41
CA VAL A 104 12.86 -7.05 -3.02
C VAL A 104 13.11 -5.63 -3.54
N GLY A 105 13.81 -4.79 -2.76
CA GLY A 105 14.21 -3.46 -3.18
C GLY A 105 15.07 -3.47 -4.45
N ALA A 106 16.11 -4.30 -4.48
CA ALA A 106 17.00 -4.44 -5.64
C ALA A 106 16.26 -4.97 -6.89
N ALA A 107 15.32 -5.91 -6.72
CA ALA A 107 14.50 -6.41 -7.82
C ALA A 107 13.62 -5.30 -8.40
N ARG A 108 12.98 -4.48 -7.54
CA ARG A 108 12.21 -3.31 -7.95
C ARG A 108 13.08 -2.30 -8.70
N ASP A 109 14.26 -1.98 -8.18
CA ASP A 109 15.15 -1.00 -8.81
C ASP A 109 15.65 -1.47 -10.16
N SER A 110 15.98 -2.76 -10.31
CA SER A 110 16.32 -3.35 -11.61
C SER A 110 15.15 -3.32 -12.59
N TYR A 111 13.93 -3.59 -12.11
CA TYR A 111 12.71 -3.53 -12.92
C TYR A 111 12.48 -2.10 -13.45
N VAL A 112 12.60 -1.09 -12.59
CA VAL A 112 12.43 0.31 -12.98
C VAL A 112 13.56 0.80 -13.89
N ALA A 113 14.82 0.43 -13.62
CA ALA A 113 15.97 0.82 -14.44
C ALA A 113 15.88 0.31 -15.89
N ARG A 114 15.11 -0.77 -16.14
CA ARG A 114 14.80 -1.31 -17.47
C ARG A 114 13.65 -0.57 -18.17
N GLY A 115 13.06 0.44 -17.54
CA GLY A 115 11.90 1.18 -18.05
C GLY A 115 10.56 0.47 -17.81
N CYS A 116 10.47 -0.39 -16.79
CA CYS A 116 9.27 -1.17 -16.48
C CYS A 116 8.48 -0.58 -15.27
N PRO A 117 7.14 -0.63 -15.25
CA PRO A 117 6.31 -0.95 -16.40
C PRO A 117 6.49 0.13 -17.48
N ALA A 118 6.21 -0.21 -18.74
CA ALA A 118 6.29 0.74 -19.83
C ALA A 118 5.33 1.92 -19.61
N THR A 119 5.83 3.07 -19.16
CA THR A 119 5.00 4.28 -18.89
C THR A 119 5.22 5.40 -19.88
N ALA A 120 6.29 5.36 -20.69
CA ALA A 120 6.63 6.42 -21.65
C ALA A 120 6.08 6.11 -23.05
N PRO A 121 5.21 6.97 -23.62
CA PRO A 121 4.83 6.89 -25.02
C PRO A 121 6.06 7.07 -25.94
N GLY A 122 6.21 6.20 -26.95
CA GLY A 122 7.24 6.33 -27.99
C GLY A 122 8.62 5.74 -27.65
N GLY A 123 8.83 5.19 -26.45
CA GLY A 123 10.03 4.41 -26.11
C GLY A 123 9.93 2.96 -26.55
N THR A 124 11.03 2.38 -27.03
CA THR A 124 11.15 0.92 -27.23
C THR A 124 11.41 0.25 -25.88
N VAL A 125 10.45 -0.51 -25.37
CA VAL A 125 10.62 -1.32 -24.16
C VAL A 125 11.01 -2.74 -24.52
N ASP A 126 12.07 -3.24 -23.89
CA ASP A 126 12.40 -4.67 -23.94
C ASP A 126 11.42 -5.45 -23.06
N VAL A 127 10.38 -6.00 -23.71
CA VAL A 127 9.35 -6.81 -23.06
C VAL A 127 9.95 -8.03 -22.36
N GLY A 128 10.96 -8.66 -22.95
CA GLY A 128 11.63 -9.83 -22.36
C GLY A 128 12.33 -9.46 -21.06
N ALA A 129 13.05 -8.35 -21.06
CA ALA A 129 13.70 -7.81 -19.86
C ALA A 129 12.68 -7.44 -18.77
N CYS A 130 11.54 -6.83 -19.12
CA CYS A 130 10.52 -6.50 -18.12
C CYS A 130 9.81 -7.73 -17.55
N VAL A 131 9.47 -8.71 -18.38
CA VAL A 131 8.89 -9.97 -17.89
C VAL A 131 9.89 -10.72 -17.00
N GLY A 132 11.17 -10.76 -17.39
CA GLY A 132 12.24 -11.31 -16.55
C GLY A 132 12.37 -10.57 -15.21
N GLY A 133 12.29 -9.24 -15.21
CA GLY A 133 12.30 -8.44 -14.00
C GLY A 133 11.12 -8.73 -13.06
N LEU A 134 9.92 -8.96 -13.61
CA LEU A 134 8.75 -9.38 -12.82
C LEU A 134 8.98 -10.74 -12.15
N VAL A 135 9.60 -11.69 -12.85
CA VAL A 135 9.95 -13.01 -12.27
C VAL A 135 10.98 -12.87 -11.15
N THR A 136 11.99 -12.02 -11.32
CA THR A 136 12.95 -11.70 -10.25
C THR A 136 12.26 -11.10 -9.03
N ALA A 137 11.31 -10.17 -9.23
CA ALA A 137 10.54 -9.59 -8.14
C ALA A 137 9.72 -10.65 -7.38
N ARG A 138 9.06 -11.59 -8.07
CA ARG A 138 8.37 -12.73 -7.44
C ARG A 138 9.30 -13.58 -6.58
N THR A 139 10.49 -13.89 -7.09
CA THR A 139 11.49 -14.69 -6.37
C THR A 139 11.97 -13.99 -5.10
N ALA A 140 12.15 -12.67 -5.15
CA ALA A 140 12.51 -11.87 -3.97
C ALA A 140 11.35 -11.81 -2.95
N VAL A 141 10.11 -11.67 -3.44
CA VAL A 141 8.90 -11.71 -2.60
C VAL A 141 8.73 -13.06 -1.91
N ASP A 142 9.07 -14.16 -2.57
CA ASP A 142 9.11 -15.50 -1.95
C ASP A 142 10.12 -15.59 -0.82
N ALA A 143 11.32 -15.02 -1.02
CA ALA A 143 12.35 -14.99 0.02
C ALA A 143 11.88 -14.19 1.24
N LEU A 144 11.23 -13.03 1.00
CA LEU A 144 10.64 -12.22 2.07
C LEU A 144 9.52 -12.97 2.81
N SER A 145 8.65 -13.67 2.08
CA SER A 145 7.57 -14.47 2.69
C SER A 145 8.11 -15.56 3.60
N ARG A 146 9.18 -16.24 3.20
CA ARG A 146 9.83 -17.26 4.05
C ARG A 146 10.45 -16.63 5.29
N ALA A 147 11.19 -15.53 5.14
CA ALA A 147 11.83 -14.84 6.26
C ALA A 147 10.81 -14.35 7.30
N LEU A 148 9.72 -13.73 6.86
CA LEU A 148 8.65 -13.26 7.74
C LEU A 148 7.86 -14.39 8.42
N GLY A 149 7.82 -15.58 7.81
CA GLY A 149 7.20 -16.77 8.40
C GLY A 149 8.06 -17.44 9.48
N SER A 150 9.38 -17.22 9.45
CA SER A 150 10.31 -17.70 10.49
C SER A 150 10.61 -16.66 11.58
N ALA A 151 10.32 -15.39 11.32
CA ALA A 151 10.55 -14.31 12.28
C ALA A 151 9.56 -14.38 13.47
N PRO A 152 9.99 -14.03 14.69
CA PRO A 152 9.20 -14.12 15.91
C PRO A 152 7.97 -13.20 15.94
#